data_AF-A0A7X9CBS8-F1
#
_entry.id   AF-A0A7X9CBS8-F1
#
_cell.length_a   1.000
_cell.length_b   1.000
_cell.length_c   1.000
_cell.angle_alpha   90.00
_cell.angle_beta   90.00
_cell.angle_gamma   90.00
#
_symmetry.space_group_name_H-M   'P 1'
#
loop_
_entity.id
_entity.type
_entity.pdbx_description
1 polymer ?
#
loop_
_entity_poly.entity_id
_entity_poly.type
_entity_poly.pdbx_seq_one_letter_code
_entity_poly.pdbx_strand_id
1 'polypeptide(L)'
;MHATTLRVGFVPGVEPDRFLRRWKSGRRQAWLDLVPVPLSRQRAVLEEGEVDMCFVRLPHEVAEHHLVPLWEERAAIVVGTENVLSLHDELSEEDLGDETEILAEHLDDAADRVAVVATGVGYTRMPLSLARLHHRKDVVARPRTDAAPTRIALAWPKAADDEVRQEFVGVVRGRTARSSR
;
A
#
# COMPACT_ATOMS: atom_id res chain seq x y z
N MET A 1 16.29 30.89 -0.88
CA MET A 1 16.63 29.46 -0.75
C MET A 1 15.64 28.70 -1.61
N HIS A 2 16.09 28.05 -2.68
CA HIS A 2 15.20 27.27 -3.54
C HIS A 2 14.61 26.15 -2.70
N ALA A 3 13.30 26.16 -2.51
CA ALA A 3 12.63 25.06 -1.84
C ALA A 3 12.69 23.85 -2.78
N THR A 4 13.60 22.93 -2.48
CA THR A 4 13.70 21.64 -3.16
C THR A 4 12.35 20.92 -3.05
N THR A 5 11.99 20.10 -4.03
CA THR A 5 10.78 19.26 -3.95
C THR A 5 11.20 17.83 -3.66
N LEU A 6 10.56 17.19 -2.69
CA LEU A 6 10.68 15.77 -2.39
C LEU A 6 9.46 15.07 -3.01
N ARG A 7 9.68 14.28 -4.06
CA ARG A 7 8.65 13.48 -4.73
C ARG A 7 8.55 12.13 -4.05
N VAL A 8 7.40 11.81 -3.48
CA VAL A 8 7.16 10.56 -2.78
C VAL A 8 6.09 9.75 -3.50
N GLY A 9 6.54 8.65 -4.11
CA GLY A 9 5.68 7.65 -4.72
C GLY A 9 4.83 6.89 -3.69
N PHE A 10 3.65 6.43 -4.06
CA PHE A 10 2.87 5.52 -3.23
C PHE A 10 2.06 4.53 -4.07
N VAL A 11 2.14 3.25 -3.70
CA VAL A 11 1.37 2.17 -4.32
C VAL A 11 -0.11 2.22 -3.93
N PRO A 12 -1.02 1.62 -4.73
CA PRO A 12 -2.44 1.60 -4.42
C PRO A 12 -2.71 0.95 -3.05
N GLY A 13 -3.68 1.52 -2.32
CA GLY A 13 -4.04 1.11 -0.95
C GLY A 13 -3.28 1.85 0.16
N VAL A 14 -2.26 2.65 -0.18
CA VAL A 14 -1.61 3.55 0.77
C VAL A 14 -2.38 4.87 0.83
N GLU A 15 -2.64 5.39 2.03
CA GLU A 15 -3.21 6.72 2.26
C GLU A 15 -2.10 7.73 2.64
N PRO A 16 -1.47 8.40 1.66
CA PRO A 16 -0.31 9.26 1.92
C PRO A 16 -0.66 10.63 2.51
N ASP A 17 -1.91 11.07 2.38
CA ASP A 17 -2.37 12.42 2.76
C ASP A 17 -2.11 12.74 4.24
N ARG A 18 -2.17 11.74 5.11
CA ARG A 18 -1.83 11.92 6.53
C ARG A 18 -0.38 12.37 6.72
N PHE A 19 0.54 11.91 5.87
CA PHE A 19 1.95 12.31 5.90
C PHE A 19 2.14 13.69 5.28
N LEU A 20 1.39 14.02 4.22
CA LEU A 20 1.36 15.38 3.68
C LEU A 20 0.91 16.41 4.73
N ARG A 21 -0.14 16.10 5.48
CA ARG A 21 -0.62 16.98 6.58
C ARG A 21 0.45 17.17 7.66
N ARG A 22 1.10 16.08 8.10
CA ARG A 22 2.19 16.14 9.11
C ARG A 22 3.47 16.80 8.58
N TRP A 23 3.73 16.71 7.29
CA TRP A 23 4.84 17.40 6.64
C TRP A 23 4.59 18.91 6.67
N LYS A 24 3.42 19.34 6.17
CA LYS A 24 3.00 20.75 6.11
C LYS A 24 2.86 21.42 7.48
N SER A 25 2.64 20.68 8.57
CA SER A 25 2.52 21.26 9.91
C SER A 25 3.85 21.73 10.52
N GLY A 26 4.99 21.39 9.92
CA GLY A 26 6.31 21.83 10.36
C GLY A 26 6.96 22.81 9.38
N ARG A 27 8.02 23.51 9.81
CA ARG A 27 8.89 24.23 8.89
C ARG A 27 9.81 23.22 8.21
N ARG A 28 9.60 22.98 6.92
CA ARG A 28 10.31 21.96 6.13
C ARG A 28 11.31 22.58 5.17
N GLN A 29 12.37 21.84 4.90
CA GLN A 29 13.39 22.24 3.94
C GLN A 29 12.94 22.03 2.47
N ALA A 30 11.91 21.20 2.25
CA ALA A 30 11.40 20.85 0.93
C ALA A 30 9.86 20.89 0.85
N TRP A 31 9.34 21.16 -0.35
CA TRP A 31 7.95 20.86 -0.71
C TRP A 31 7.77 19.36 -0.83
N LEU A 32 6.59 18.85 -0.47
CA LEU A 32 6.26 17.43 -0.65
C LEU A 32 5.29 17.30 -1.82
N ASP A 33 5.71 16.53 -2.82
CA ASP A 33 4.87 16.10 -3.93
C ASP A 33 4.56 14.61 -3.79
N LEU A 34 3.30 14.23 -3.97
CA LEU A 34 2.84 12.85 -3.81
C LEU A 34 2.45 12.28 -5.17
N VAL A 35 3.10 11.20 -5.55
CA VAL A 35 2.96 10.61 -6.89
C VAL A 35 2.30 9.23 -6.77
N PRO A 36 1.09 9.01 -7.32
CA PRO A 36 0.52 7.68 -7.41
C PRO A 36 1.39 6.80 -8.32
N VAL A 37 1.74 5.60 -7.86
CA VAL A 37 2.61 4.67 -8.60
C VAL A 37 1.93 3.30 -8.71
N PRO A 38 1.76 2.72 -9.92
CA PRO A 38 1.30 1.34 -10.06
C PRO A 38 2.20 0.37 -9.28
N LEU A 39 1.63 -0.68 -8.69
CA LEU A 39 2.40 -1.65 -7.92
C LEU A 39 3.48 -2.32 -8.79
N SER A 40 3.18 -2.58 -10.07
CA SER A 40 4.17 -3.10 -11.03
C SER A 40 5.39 -2.20 -11.24
N ARG A 41 5.25 -0.89 -11.04
CA ARG A 41 6.29 0.11 -11.26
C ARG A 41 7.04 0.55 -10.00
N GLN A 42 6.68 0.05 -8.82
CA GLN A 42 7.23 0.53 -7.54
C GLN A 42 8.78 0.46 -7.43
N ARG A 43 9.42 -0.42 -8.21
CA ARG A 43 10.90 -0.51 -8.32
C ARG A 43 11.43 0.47 -9.36
N ALA A 44 10.89 0.40 -10.57
CA ALA A 44 11.30 1.19 -11.73
C ALA A 44 11.31 2.70 -11.43
N VAL A 45 10.28 3.24 -10.77
CA VAL A 45 10.20 4.68 -10.47
C VAL A 45 11.32 5.18 -9.55
N LEU A 46 11.88 4.32 -8.69
CA LEU A 46 13.01 4.66 -7.82
C LEU A 46 14.34 4.55 -8.56
N GLU A 47 14.49 3.50 -9.38
CA GLU A 47 15.71 3.26 -10.17
C GLU A 47 15.87 4.31 -11.29
N GLU A 48 14.76 4.73 -11.90
CA GLU A 48 14.71 5.74 -12.95
C GLU A 48 14.72 7.19 -12.39
N GLY A 49 14.62 7.36 -11.06
CA GLY A 49 14.61 8.67 -10.41
C GLY A 49 13.35 9.51 -10.66
N GLU A 50 12.25 8.88 -11.06
CA GLU A 50 10.93 9.51 -11.21
C GLU A 50 10.41 10.02 -9.86
N VAL A 51 10.68 9.27 -8.78
CA VAL A 51 10.40 9.66 -7.39
C VAL A 51 11.66 9.55 -6.53
N ASP A 52 11.71 10.36 -5.48
CA ASP A 52 12.86 10.43 -4.57
C ASP A 52 12.77 9.39 -3.44
N MET A 53 11.55 9.00 -3.09
CA MET A 53 11.21 7.91 -2.16
C MET A 53 9.89 7.26 -2.60
N CYS A 54 9.59 6.04 -2.17
CA CYS A 54 8.32 5.38 -2.48
C CYS A 54 7.79 4.55 -1.30
N PHE A 55 6.49 4.66 -1.02
CA PHE A 55 5.79 3.64 -0.24
C PHE A 55 5.59 2.42 -1.11
N VAL A 56 6.23 1.31 -0.75
CA VAL A 56 6.27 0.05 -1.50
C VAL A 56 5.62 -1.06 -0.69
N ARG A 57 5.08 -2.07 -1.38
CA ARG A 57 4.60 -3.30 -0.76
C ARG A 57 5.68 -4.38 -0.85
N LEU A 58 5.97 -5.02 0.28
CA LEU A 58 6.95 -6.09 0.35
C LEU A 58 6.39 -7.40 -0.26
N PRO A 59 7.24 -8.22 -0.90
CA PRO A 59 8.71 -8.12 -0.97
C PRO A 59 9.23 -7.06 -1.95
N HIS A 60 10.13 -6.19 -1.46
CA HIS A 60 10.85 -5.18 -2.25
C HIS A 60 12.35 -5.37 -2.09
N GLU A 61 12.86 -6.42 -2.72
CA GLU A 61 14.26 -6.84 -2.60
C GLU A 61 15.14 -6.09 -3.60
N VAL A 62 15.58 -4.89 -3.24
CA VAL A 62 16.59 -4.13 -3.98
C VAL A 62 17.71 -3.76 -3.01
N ALA A 63 18.89 -4.38 -3.18
CA ALA A 63 20.00 -4.24 -2.25
C ALA A 63 20.49 -2.79 -2.09
N GLU A 64 20.39 -1.99 -3.15
CA GLU A 64 20.79 -0.58 -3.18
C GLU A 64 19.74 0.38 -2.62
N HIS A 65 18.61 -0.14 -2.11
CA HIS A 65 17.59 0.67 -1.45
C HIS A 65 17.70 0.57 0.07
N HIS A 66 17.52 1.70 0.75
CA HIS A 66 17.07 1.70 2.13
C HIS A 66 15.64 1.20 2.19
N LEU A 67 15.33 0.46 3.25
CA LEU A 67 13.99 -0.04 3.53
C LEU A 67 13.63 0.23 4.98
N VAL A 68 12.52 0.93 5.17
CA VAL A 68 11.93 1.20 6.47
C VAL A 68 10.55 0.53 6.50
N PRO A 69 10.42 -0.65 7.14
CA PRO A 69 9.12 -1.27 7.34
C PRO A 69 8.22 -0.38 8.20
N LEU A 70 6.95 -0.25 7.83
CA LEU A 70 6.02 0.69 8.48
C LEU A 70 4.86 -0.03 9.18
N TRP A 71 3.90 -0.55 8.40
CA TRP A 71 2.73 -1.23 8.93
C TRP A 71 2.41 -2.47 8.11
N GLU A 72 1.76 -3.42 8.76
CA GLU A 72 1.22 -4.62 8.12
C GLU A 72 -0.18 -4.34 7.57
N GLU A 73 -0.47 -4.98 6.45
CA GLU A 73 -1.78 -4.98 5.82
C GLU A 73 -2.39 -6.37 6.00
N ARG A 74 -3.56 -6.43 6.66
CA ARG A 74 -4.34 -7.67 6.76
C ARG A 74 -4.71 -8.16 5.36
N ALA A 75 -4.68 -9.46 5.15
CA ALA A 75 -5.27 -10.08 3.97
C ALA A 75 -6.80 -10.03 4.04
N ALA A 76 -7.45 -10.00 2.88
CA ALA A 76 -8.89 -10.03 2.74
C ALA A 76 -9.30 -10.95 1.59
N ILE A 77 -10.46 -11.58 1.77
CA ILE A 77 -11.22 -12.27 0.74
C ILE A 77 -12.33 -11.32 0.28
N VAL A 78 -12.45 -11.11 -1.03
CA VAL A 78 -13.54 -10.35 -1.62
C VAL A 78 -14.50 -11.34 -2.27
N VAL A 79 -15.78 -11.26 -1.90
CA VAL A 79 -16.88 -12.08 -2.45
C VAL A 79 -18.04 -11.18 -2.87
N GLY A 80 -18.91 -11.66 -3.75
CA GLY A 80 -20.18 -10.99 -4.06
C GLY A 80 -21.10 -10.91 -2.84
N THR A 81 -21.97 -9.89 -2.76
CA THR A 81 -22.92 -9.75 -1.63
C THR A 81 -23.87 -10.94 -1.50
N GLU A 82 -24.23 -11.56 -2.63
CA GLU A 82 -25.14 -12.71 -2.67
C GLU A 82 -24.44 -14.05 -2.39
N ASN A 83 -23.10 -14.06 -2.25
CA ASN A 83 -22.36 -15.27 -1.88
C ASN A 83 -22.59 -15.59 -0.40
N VAL A 84 -22.77 -16.86 -0.03
CA VAL A 84 -22.98 -17.28 1.37
C VAL A 84 -21.84 -16.86 2.31
N LEU A 85 -20.61 -16.80 1.80
CA LEU A 85 -19.43 -16.35 2.54
C LEU A 85 -19.52 -14.88 2.96
N SER A 86 -20.39 -14.09 2.32
CA SER A 86 -20.63 -12.70 2.70
C SER A 86 -21.21 -12.58 4.11
N LEU A 87 -21.84 -13.63 4.63
CA LEU A 87 -22.49 -13.65 5.95
C LEU A 87 -21.50 -13.76 7.12
N HIS A 88 -20.25 -14.14 6.85
CA HIS A 88 -19.20 -14.27 7.86
C HIS A 88 -18.52 -12.93 8.11
N ASP A 89 -18.09 -12.66 9.35
CA ASP A 89 -17.33 -11.45 9.67
C ASP A 89 -15.86 -11.55 9.24
N GLU A 90 -15.27 -12.74 9.33
CA GLU A 90 -13.92 -13.10 8.90
C GLU A 90 -13.95 -14.49 8.24
N LEU A 91 -12.97 -14.78 7.38
CA LEU A 91 -12.86 -16.05 6.65
C LEU A 91 -11.47 -16.68 6.83
N SER A 92 -11.43 -18.00 6.84
CA SER A 92 -10.22 -18.83 6.78
C SER A 92 -10.13 -19.53 5.42
N GLU A 93 -9.03 -20.24 5.15
CA GLU A 93 -8.89 -21.09 3.97
C GLU A 93 -9.92 -22.23 3.96
N GLU A 94 -10.28 -22.76 5.14
CA GLU A 94 -11.26 -23.84 5.28
C GLU A 94 -12.67 -23.38 4.84
N ASP A 95 -13.04 -22.14 5.18
CA ASP A 95 -14.35 -21.59 4.80
C ASP A 95 -14.52 -21.46 3.28
N LEU A 96 -13.44 -21.33 2.52
CA LEU A 96 -13.48 -21.15 1.06
C LEU A 96 -13.93 -22.42 0.33
N GLY A 97 -13.68 -23.60 0.91
CA GLY A 97 -14.08 -24.88 0.33
C GLY A 97 -13.69 -25.02 -1.15
N ASP A 98 -14.69 -25.35 -1.98
CA ASP A 98 -14.54 -25.51 -3.43
C ASP A 98 -14.88 -24.23 -4.24
N GLU A 99 -15.00 -23.07 -3.58
CA GLU A 99 -15.30 -21.81 -4.27
C GLU A 99 -14.17 -21.45 -5.24
N THR A 100 -14.53 -20.89 -6.39
CA THR A 100 -13.54 -20.57 -7.42
C THR A 100 -12.76 -19.31 -7.07
N GLU A 101 -11.43 -19.39 -7.04
CA GLU A 101 -10.59 -18.21 -6.90
C GLU A 101 -10.32 -17.53 -8.25
N ILE A 102 -10.58 -16.23 -8.30
CA ILE A 102 -10.10 -15.33 -9.35
C ILE A 102 -8.68 -14.90 -8.99
N LEU A 103 -7.71 -15.58 -9.60
CA LEU A 103 -6.27 -15.36 -9.41
C LEU A 103 -5.81 -14.04 -10.04
N ALA A 104 -4.73 -13.47 -9.49
CA ALA A 104 -4.08 -12.31 -10.08
C ALA A 104 -3.36 -12.70 -11.39
N GLU A 105 -3.68 -12.00 -12.47
CA GLU A 105 -2.97 -12.06 -13.76
C GLU A 105 -1.77 -11.12 -13.77
N HIS A 106 -1.88 -9.97 -13.08
CA HIS A 106 -0.76 -9.04 -12.89
C HIS A 106 -0.91 -8.20 -11.61
N LEU A 107 0.13 -7.45 -11.23
CA LEU A 107 0.19 -6.74 -9.94
C LEU A 107 -0.83 -5.59 -9.78
N ASP A 108 -1.45 -5.14 -10.87
CA ASP A 108 -2.32 -3.95 -10.90
C ASP A 108 -3.78 -4.27 -11.25
N ASP A 109 -4.15 -5.55 -11.27
CA ASP A 109 -5.47 -6.04 -11.72
C ASP A 109 -6.55 -6.08 -10.64
N ALA A 110 -6.27 -5.56 -9.45
CA ALA A 110 -7.15 -5.72 -8.28
C ALA A 110 -8.57 -5.20 -8.57
N ALA A 111 -8.70 -4.09 -9.30
CA ALA A 111 -9.99 -3.54 -9.73
C ALA A 111 -10.77 -4.52 -10.62
N ASP A 112 -10.09 -5.16 -11.58
CA ASP A 112 -10.68 -6.07 -12.54
C ASP A 112 -11.16 -7.36 -11.85
N ARG A 113 -10.35 -7.91 -10.95
CA ARG A 113 -10.76 -9.07 -10.15
C ARG A 113 -11.97 -8.79 -9.26
N VAL A 114 -12.01 -7.62 -8.62
CA VAL A 114 -13.19 -7.19 -7.86
C VAL A 114 -14.41 -7.05 -8.78
N ALA A 115 -14.22 -6.59 -10.03
CA ALA A 115 -15.31 -6.50 -10.99
C ALA A 115 -15.84 -7.86 -11.45
N VAL A 116 -14.98 -8.88 -11.59
CA VAL A 116 -15.40 -10.27 -11.87
C VAL A 116 -16.16 -10.85 -10.69
N VAL A 117 -15.64 -10.71 -9.46
CA VAL A 117 -16.34 -11.19 -8.25
C VAL A 117 -17.73 -10.56 -8.11
N ALA A 118 -17.88 -9.29 -8.48
CA ALA A 118 -19.15 -8.58 -8.46
C ALA A 118 -20.21 -9.17 -9.42
N THR A 119 -19.81 -9.97 -10.41
CA THR A 119 -20.77 -10.70 -11.27
C THR A 119 -21.33 -11.96 -10.60
N GLY A 120 -20.96 -12.23 -9.34
CA GLY A 120 -21.34 -13.43 -8.59
C GLY A 120 -20.45 -14.64 -8.88
N VAL A 121 -19.28 -14.43 -9.50
CA VAL A 121 -18.35 -15.50 -9.85
C VAL A 121 -17.20 -15.53 -8.84
N GLY A 122 -17.11 -16.60 -8.06
CA GLY A 122 -15.95 -16.88 -7.24
C GLY A 122 -15.65 -15.85 -6.14
N TYR A 123 -14.41 -15.87 -5.68
CA TYR A 123 -13.82 -14.88 -4.77
C TYR A 123 -12.45 -14.43 -5.28
N THR A 124 -11.89 -13.37 -4.68
CA THR A 124 -10.48 -13.03 -4.91
C THR A 124 -9.77 -12.61 -3.62
N ARG A 125 -8.45 -12.77 -3.59
CA ARG A 125 -7.60 -12.43 -2.44
C ARG A 125 -6.80 -11.17 -2.69
N MET A 126 -6.72 -10.28 -1.70
CA MET A 126 -5.86 -9.09 -1.76
C MET A 126 -5.62 -8.50 -0.37
N PRO A 127 -4.62 -7.60 -0.22
CA PRO A 127 -4.56 -6.71 0.94
C PRO A 127 -5.89 -5.98 1.17
N LEU A 128 -6.32 -5.89 2.43
CA LEU A 128 -7.57 -5.23 2.81
C LEU A 128 -7.62 -3.75 2.39
N SER A 129 -6.47 -3.10 2.29
CA SER A 129 -6.33 -1.75 1.74
C SER A 129 -6.76 -1.65 0.27
N LEU A 130 -6.40 -2.63 -0.57
CA LEU A 130 -6.85 -2.70 -1.97
C LEU A 130 -8.34 -3.02 -2.07
N ALA A 131 -8.83 -3.92 -1.22
CA ALA A 131 -10.26 -4.23 -1.17
C ALA A 131 -11.10 -2.99 -0.80
N ARG A 132 -10.61 -2.17 0.13
CA ARG A 132 -11.23 -0.87 0.47
C ARG A 132 -11.12 0.14 -0.67
N LEU A 133 -9.97 0.21 -1.33
CA LEU A 133 -9.76 1.12 -2.46
C LEU A 133 -10.73 0.83 -3.61
N HIS A 134 -10.97 -0.46 -3.90
CA HIS A 134 -11.85 -0.92 -4.98
C HIS A 134 -13.25 -1.31 -4.48
N HIS A 135 -13.67 -0.79 -3.32
CA HIS A 135 -14.98 -1.06 -2.77
C HIS A 135 -16.09 -0.71 -3.77
N ARG A 136 -17.09 -1.61 -3.87
CA ARG A 136 -18.32 -1.44 -4.63
C ARG A 136 -19.48 -2.12 -3.92
N LYS A 137 -20.71 -1.70 -4.24
CA LYS A 137 -21.93 -2.04 -3.47
C LYS A 137 -22.33 -3.52 -3.51
N ASP A 138 -21.86 -4.26 -4.49
CA ASP A 138 -22.20 -5.63 -4.87
C ASP A 138 -21.10 -6.63 -4.48
N VAL A 139 -20.08 -6.18 -3.75
CA VAL A 139 -19.07 -7.04 -3.13
C VAL A 139 -18.89 -6.69 -1.65
N VAL A 140 -18.42 -7.65 -0.88
CA VAL A 140 -17.94 -7.43 0.49
C VAL A 140 -16.53 -7.99 0.65
N ALA A 141 -15.74 -7.32 1.48
CA ALA A 141 -14.40 -7.77 1.85
C ALA A 141 -14.42 -8.31 3.28
N ARG A 142 -14.04 -9.58 3.45
CA ARG A 142 -13.89 -10.23 4.76
C ARG A 142 -12.41 -10.40 5.09
N PRO A 143 -11.95 -9.93 6.27
CA PRO A 143 -10.58 -10.20 6.70
C PRO A 143 -10.29 -11.69 6.71
N ARG A 144 -9.09 -12.06 6.26
CA ARG A 144 -8.60 -13.43 6.31
C ARG A 144 -7.83 -13.67 7.61
N THR A 145 -8.11 -14.76 8.31
CA THR A 145 -7.55 -15.04 9.64
C THR A 145 -6.25 -15.84 9.61
N ASP A 146 -6.03 -16.65 8.57
CA ASP A 146 -4.97 -17.65 8.48
C ASP A 146 -3.94 -17.37 7.36
N ALA A 147 -3.92 -16.14 6.84
CA ALA A 147 -2.90 -15.69 5.90
C ALA A 147 -1.79 -14.89 6.57
N ALA A 148 -0.57 -15.05 6.05
CA ALA A 148 0.52 -14.12 6.36
C ALA A 148 0.15 -12.70 5.88
N PRO A 149 0.35 -11.66 6.70
CA PRO A 149 0.08 -10.30 6.29
C PRO A 149 1.08 -9.85 5.23
N THR A 150 0.66 -8.88 4.42
CA THR A 150 1.60 -8.10 3.59
C THR A 150 2.08 -6.89 4.39
N ARG A 151 3.11 -6.19 3.91
CA ARG A 151 3.70 -5.06 4.65
C ARG A 151 4.03 -3.91 3.71
N ILE A 152 3.70 -2.69 4.15
CA ILE A 152 4.16 -1.47 3.52
C ILE A 152 5.49 -1.04 4.14
N ALA A 153 6.43 -0.64 3.29
CA ALA A 153 7.69 -0.03 3.67
C ALA A 153 7.86 1.31 2.93
N LEU A 154 8.71 2.18 3.47
CA LEU A 154 9.25 3.31 2.73
C LEU A 154 10.62 2.93 2.18
N ALA A 155 10.84 3.14 0.88
CA ALA A 155 12.06 2.81 0.16
C ALA A 155 12.66 4.03 -0.54
N TRP A 156 14.00 4.09 -0.62
CA TRP A 156 14.74 5.08 -1.40
C TRP A 156 16.18 4.61 -1.68
N PRO A 157 16.88 5.13 -2.71
CA PRO A 157 18.27 4.77 -2.98
C PRO A 157 19.24 5.12 -1.84
N LYS A 158 20.11 4.19 -1.47
CA LYS A 158 21.15 4.39 -0.43
C LYS A 158 22.10 5.55 -0.76
N ALA A 159 22.46 5.70 -2.03
CA ALA A 159 23.32 6.78 -2.49
C ALA A 159 22.70 8.18 -2.35
N ALA A 160 21.38 8.27 -2.16
CA ALA A 160 20.64 9.53 -2.06
C ALA A 160 20.23 9.87 -0.61
N ASP A 161 20.76 9.18 0.40
CA ASP A 161 20.35 9.35 1.79
C ASP A 161 20.81 10.69 2.37
N ASP A 162 19.89 11.66 2.46
CA ASP A 162 20.13 13.04 2.87
C ASP A 162 19.20 13.50 4.01
N GLU A 163 19.43 14.72 4.52
CA GLU A 163 18.66 15.28 5.64
C GLU A 163 17.17 15.37 5.35
N VAL A 164 16.77 15.69 4.10
CA VAL A 164 15.37 15.83 3.70
C VAL A 164 14.64 14.48 3.75
N ARG A 165 15.28 13.42 3.24
CA ARG A 165 14.71 12.05 3.31
C ARG A 165 14.65 11.56 4.75
N GLN A 166 15.68 11.81 5.55
CA GLN A 166 15.69 11.47 6.98
C GLN A 166 14.61 12.23 7.76
N GLU A 167 14.38 13.51 7.44
CA GLU A 167 13.28 14.29 7.98
C GLU A 167 11.92 13.65 7.65
N PHE A 168 11.71 13.22 6.39
CA PHE A 168 10.47 12.57 5.97
C PHE A 168 10.27 11.22 6.64
N VAL A 169 11.33 10.40 6.79
CA VAL A 169 11.31 9.16 7.57
C VAL A 169 10.85 9.42 9.01
N GLY A 170 11.32 10.51 9.63
CA GLY A 170 10.87 10.95 10.95
C GLY A 170 9.36 11.21 11.00
N VAL A 171 8.83 11.93 10.02
CA VAL A 171 7.39 12.21 9.89
C VAL A 171 6.56 10.93 9.73
N VAL A 172 7.03 10.02 8.87
CA VAL A 172 6.34 8.76 8.57
C VAL A 172 6.31 7.84 9.79
N ARG A 173 7.43 7.75 10.53
CA ARG A 173 7.52 6.98 11.79
C ARG A 173 6.79 7.64 12.97
N GLY A 174 6.17 8.80 12.76
CA GLY A 174 5.46 9.53 13.81
C GLY A 174 6.38 10.16 14.85
N ARG A 175 7.68 10.31 14.57
CA ARG A 175 8.57 11.14 15.38
C ARG A 175 8.17 12.59 15.15
N THR A 176 7.41 13.16 16.08
CA THR A 176 7.23 14.60 16.14
C THR A 176 8.55 15.25 16.55
N ALA A 177 8.78 16.48 16.10
CA ALA A 177 9.99 17.27 16.39
C ALA A 177 10.27 17.53 17.90
N ARG A 178 9.49 16.92 18.81
CA ARG A 178 9.64 16.98 20.26
C ARG A 178 10.38 15.78 20.88
N SER A 179 10.90 14.86 20.08
CA SER A 179 11.85 13.85 20.55
C SER A 179 13.29 14.30 20.24
N SER A 180 13.73 15.35 20.94
CA SER A 180 15.15 15.65 21.08
C SER A 180 15.43 15.73 22.59
N ARG A 181 16.31 14.81 23.04
CA ARG A 181 17.03 14.72 24.32
C ARG A 181 16.53 15.52 25.51
#